data_AF-S8EIM8-F1
#
_entry.id   AF-S8EIM8-F1
#
_cell.length_a   1.000
_cell.length_b   1.000
_cell.length_c   1.000
_cell.angle_alpha   90.00
_cell.angle_beta   90.00
_cell.angle_gamma   90.00
#
_symmetry.space_group_name_H-M   'P 1'
#
loop_
_entity.id
_entity.type
_entity.pdbx_description
1 polymer ?
#
loop_
_entity_poly.entity_id
_entity_poly.type
_entity_poly.pdbx_seq_one_letter_code
_entity_poly.pdbx_strand_id
1 'polypeptide(L)'
;FFFFFFQLQLLLSNSREERNNLYLVLFDLVMHKINETCVATGVYEYTDDEVRPIAILLLLADAPEALYIAVVLGVDGIVELLRRSISNSVSALPDSDRLSMLLQKIVEIFDKLIGSFTHIDEEFAQMIQTTKLLKYKERIDENPVNIAIDAKISWTTLHSLLHSDRLAYRHNGYLWLGDLLIAEVSGNGDTSLWSGIKSLEHKISVAGVNDYSDNVEVPLPIWLMCGLLKSKNNSIRWGFLFVLERLLMRCKFLLDENEFHEATTRAQSAAHEKNYHERASAVIDIMSCALSLMAQINETDGMNILKMCDILLSQLCLKVGNPTEANDYPKSGRAQQQFPQKEENAQQVAAGDLFGDPGGIRRWRKNRRISIYDTWSMAALLLHGQAVVPMQLVARVPAALFYWPLIQLADAATDNVALGVSVGSKGRGNLPGGTSDIRATLLLLLIGKCTADPAAFVEVGGEEFFRELLDDTDARVAYYSSTFLLKRMMTEEPEHYQRMLHDLVSKAQQSNNEKLLENPYLQMRGLLHLSNE
;
A
#
# COMPACT_ATOMS: atom_id res chain seq x y z
N PHE A 1 -9.79 26.18 16.57
CA PHE A 1 -9.02 25.45 17.60
C PHE A 1 -9.24 23.94 17.51
N PHE A 2 -10.45 23.41 17.79
CA PHE A 2 -10.75 21.97 17.75
C PHE A 2 -10.30 21.27 16.46
N PHE A 3 -10.65 21.81 15.28
CA PHE A 3 -10.25 21.24 13.99
C PHE A 3 -8.72 21.19 13.78
N PHE A 4 -7.97 22.24 14.16
CA PHE A 4 -6.51 22.25 14.07
C PHE A 4 -5.87 21.21 14.98
N PHE A 5 -6.37 21.06 16.22
CA PHE A 5 -5.94 20.00 17.13
C PHE A 5 -6.24 18.62 16.54
N PHE A 6 -7.40 18.45 15.91
CA PHE A 6 -7.81 17.19 15.30
C PHE A 6 -6.95 16.81 14.09
N GLN A 7 -6.64 17.76 13.19
CA GLN A 7 -5.72 17.56 12.06
C GLN A 7 -4.32 17.16 12.55
N LEU A 8 -3.82 17.84 13.58
CA LEU A 8 -2.52 17.51 14.18
C LEU A 8 -2.53 16.12 14.83
N GLN A 9 -3.60 15.76 15.54
CA GLN A 9 -3.73 14.45 16.18
C GLN A 9 -3.90 13.30 15.16
N LEU A 10 -4.57 13.55 14.03
CA LEU A 10 -4.59 12.63 12.88
C LEU A 10 -3.19 12.44 12.30
N LEU A 11 -2.48 13.54 11.99
CA LEU A 11 -1.12 13.50 11.43
C LEU A 11 -0.11 12.81 12.36
N LEU A 12 -0.35 12.81 13.67
CA LEU A 12 0.45 12.12 14.68
C LEU A 12 -0.04 10.70 15.01
N SER A 13 -1.17 10.26 14.44
CA SER A 13 -1.77 8.95 14.78
C SER A 13 -1.01 7.78 14.15
N ASN A 14 -0.26 7.08 15.00
CA ASN A 14 0.60 5.97 14.59
C ASN A 14 -0.10 4.61 14.73
N SER A 15 -1.09 4.50 15.62
CA SER A 15 -1.83 3.24 15.81
C SER A 15 -3.19 3.25 15.11
N ARG A 16 -3.65 2.05 14.72
CA ARG A 16 -5.00 1.83 14.18
C ARG A 16 -6.09 2.18 15.21
N GLU A 17 -5.82 1.92 16.50
CA GLU A 17 -6.73 2.22 17.59
C GLU A 17 -6.92 3.73 17.79
N GLU A 18 -5.85 4.54 17.68
CA GLU A 18 -5.95 6.01 17.66
C GLU A 18 -6.84 6.48 16.50
N ARG A 19 -6.64 5.97 15.29
CA ARG A 19 -7.44 6.35 14.10
C ARG A 19 -8.92 6.00 14.27
N ASN A 20 -9.22 4.81 14.81
CA ASN A 20 -10.59 4.40 15.13
C ASN A 20 -11.24 5.32 16.18
N ASN A 21 -10.52 5.65 17.26
CA ASN A 21 -11.02 6.55 18.31
C ASN A 21 -11.26 7.97 17.77
N LEU A 22 -10.33 8.48 16.94
CA LEU A 22 -10.46 9.78 16.26
C LEU A 22 -11.65 9.79 15.29
N TYR A 23 -11.84 8.72 14.51
CA TYR A 23 -12.98 8.57 13.62
C TYR A 23 -14.32 8.63 14.35
N LEU A 24 -14.47 7.92 15.48
CA LEU A 24 -15.71 7.94 16.26
C LEU A 24 -16.06 9.36 16.73
N VAL A 25 -15.07 10.12 17.23
CA VAL A 25 -15.26 11.52 17.64
C VAL A 25 -15.66 12.42 16.47
N LEU A 26 -15.11 12.20 15.26
CA LEU A 26 -15.58 12.90 14.06
C LEU A 26 -17.00 12.50 13.66
N PHE A 27 -17.31 11.22 13.70
CA PHE A 27 -18.61 10.71 13.28
C PHE A 27 -19.73 11.28 14.16
N ASP A 28 -19.53 11.32 15.48
CA ASP A 28 -20.45 11.96 16.42
C ASP A 28 -20.61 13.47 16.12
N LEU A 29 -19.53 14.18 15.79
CA LEU A 29 -19.57 15.59 15.40
C LEU A 29 -20.32 15.81 14.07
N VAL A 30 -20.14 14.92 13.09
CA VAL A 30 -20.87 14.97 11.81
C VAL A 30 -22.35 14.72 12.06
N MET A 31 -22.70 13.71 12.85
CA MET A 31 -24.09 13.41 13.21
C MET A 31 -24.76 14.55 13.99
N HIS A 32 -24.05 15.19 14.92
CA HIS A 32 -24.53 16.39 15.63
C HIS A 32 -24.89 17.51 14.65
N LYS A 33 -23.98 17.84 13.72
CA LYS A 33 -24.23 18.87 12.69
C LYS A 33 -25.41 18.50 11.79
N ILE A 34 -25.57 17.23 11.43
CA ILE A 34 -26.71 16.77 10.64
C ILE A 34 -28.02 16.99 11.40
N ASN A 35 -28.10 16.55 12.66
CA ASN A 35 -29.30 16.70 13.46
C ASN A 35 -29.63 18.18 13.76
N GLU A 36 -28.63 19.04 14.03
CA GLU A 36 -28.82 20.50 14.10
C GLU A 36 -29.45 21.07 12.82
N THR A 37 -28.96 20.67 11.64
CA THR A 37 -29.56 21.12 10.36
C THR A 37 -30.97 20.56 10.12
N CYS A 38 -31.28 19.35 10.58
CA CYS A 38 -32.63 18.79 10.54
C CYS A 38 -33.59 19.59 11.42
N VAL A 39 -33.21 19.86 12.68
CA VAL A 39 -33.99 20.70 13.62
C VAL A 39 -34.23 22.09 13.03
N ALA A 40 -33.19 22.73 12.49
CA ALA A 40 -33.29 24.06 11.88
C ALA A 40 -34.18 24.09 10.61
N THR A 41 -34.34 22.96 9.92
CA THR A 41 -35.19 22.82 8.73
C THR A 41 -36.58 22.24 9.02
N GLY A 42 -36.90 21.94 10.29
CA GLY A 42 -38.17 21.32 10.69
C GLY A 42 -38.32 19.85 10.29
N VAL A 43 -37.21 19.18 9.97
CA VAL A 43 -37.15 17.75 9.65
C VAL A 43 -36.85 16.96 10.92
N TYR A 44 -37.47 15.79 11.07
CA TYR A 44 -37.17 14.87 12.18
C TYR A 44 -35.68 14.52 12.23
N GLU A 45 -35.11 14.54 13.44
CA GLU A 45 -33.78 14.03 13.72
C GLU A 45 -33.63 12.56 13.30
N TYR A 46 -32.38 12.14 13.04
CA TYR A 46 -32.06 10.74 12.83
C TYR A 46 -31.86 10.04 14.17
N THR A 47 -32.50 8.89 14.35
CA THR A 47 -32.42 8.12 15.60
C THR A 47 -31.20 7.18 15.61
N ASP A 48 -30.71 6.80 16.79
CA ASP A 48 -29.58 5.87 16.94
C ASP A 48 -29.77 4.55 16.16
N ASP A 49 -31.02 4.09 16.01
CA ASP A 49 -31.34 2.86 15.28
C ASP A 49 -31.26 3.02 13.75
N GLU A 50 -31.39 4.24 13.22
CA GLU A 50 -31.15 4.57 11.80
C GLU A 50 -29.67 4.85 11.52
N VAL A 51 -28.96 5.44 12.48
CA VAL A 51 -27.54 5.78 12.37
C VAL A 51 -26.64 4.54 12.49
N ARG A 52 -26.99 3.61 13.40
CA ARG A 52 -26.19 2.41 13.69
C ARG A 52 -25.91 1.52 12.47
N PRO A 53 -26.86 1.22 11.55
CA PRO A 53 -26.57 0.50 10.31
C PRO A 53 -25.51 1.17 9.45
N ILE A 54 -25.59 2.50 9.25
CA ILE A 54 -24.62 3.24 8.43
C ILE A 54 -23.25 3.29 9.11
N ALA A 55 -23.20 3.52 10.44
CA ALA A 55 -21.96 3.50 11.20
C ALA A 55 -21.25 2.13 11.13
N ILE A 56 -22.01 1.03 11.19
CA ILE A 56 -21.47 -0.33 11.02
C ILE A 56 -20.95 -0.54 9.60
N LEU A 57 -21.68 -0.13 8.56
CA LEU A 57 -21.24 -0.29 7.17
C LEU A 57 -19.99 0.54 6.86
N LEU A 58 -19.87 1.75 7.41
CA LEU A 58 -18.65 2.58 7.31
C LEU A 58 -17.46 1.94 8.02
N LEU A 59 -17.66 1.39 9.22
CA LEU A 59 -16.59 0.66 9.94
C LEU A 59 -16.17 -0.63 9.21
N LEU A 60 -17.09 -1.33 8.54
CA LEU A 60 -16.77 -2.52 7.73
C LEU A 60 -16.05 -2.18 6.41
N ALA A 61 -16.12 -0.92 5.96
CA ALA A 61 -15.43 -0.44 4.76
C ALA A 61 -14.09 0.26 5.08
N ASP A 62 -13.53 0.06 6.27
CA ASP A 62 -12.29 0.73 6.74
C ASP A 62 -12.35 2.28 6.61
N ALA A 63 -13.53 2.88 6.87
CA ALA A 63 -13.71 4.34 6.84
C ALA A 63 -12.70 5.14 7.72
N PRO A 64 -12.28 4.68 8.92
CA PRO A 64 -11.25 5.36 9.71
C PRO A 64 -9.91 5.48 8.97
N GLU A 65 -9.48 4.42 8.30
CA GLU A 65 -8.24 4.39 7.51
C GLU A 65 -8.38 5.23 6.24
N ALA A 66 -9.50 5.12 5.54
CA ALA A 66 -9.78 5.89 4.33
C ALA A 66 -9.80 7.41 4.62
N LEU A 67 -10.43 7.85 5.72
CA LEU A 67 -10.43 9.25 6.14
C LEU A 67 -9.04 9.73 6.60
N TYR A 68 -8.28 8.87 7.30
CA TYR A 68 -6.88 9.16 7.62
C TYR A 68 -6.04 9.36 6.34
N ILE A 69 -6.18 8.48 5.35
CA ILE A 69 -5.49 8.62 4.04
C ILE A 69 -5.94 9.90 3.31
N ALA A 70 -7.24 10.23 3.32
CA ALA A 70 -7.76 11.44 2.70
C ALA A 70 -7.16 12.71 3.29
N VAL A 71 -6.99 12.79 4.62
CA VAL A 71 -6.37 13.94 5.29
C VAL A 71 -4.85 13.94 5.13
N VAL A 72 -4.17 12.80 5.28
CA VAL A 72 -2.71 12.71 5.27
C VAL A 72 -2.12 12.80 3.86
N LEU A 73 -2.70 12.12 2.87
CA LEU A 73 -2.29 12.29 1.48
C LEU A 73 -2.98 13.49 0.81
N GLY A 74 -3.96 14.10 1.47
CA GLY A 74 -4.73 15.26 1.00
C GLY A 74 -5.53 14.98 -0.29
N VAL A 75 -6.11 13.79 -0.41
CA VAL A 75 -6.77 13.31 -1.65
C VAL A 75 -8.29 13.42 -1.53
N ASP A 76 -8.87 14.32 -2.31
CA ASP A 76 -10.32 14.52 -2.38
C ASP A 76 -11.02 13.34 -3.07
N GLY A 77 -12.28 13.07 -2.69
CA GLY A 77 -13.12 12.03 -3.31
C GLY A 77 -13.01 10.62 -2.69
N ILE A 78 -12.16 10.41 -1.69
CA ILE A 78 -12.09 9.11 -0.98
C ILE A 78 -13.40 8.81 -0.23
N VAL A 79 -14.07 9.82 0.33
CA VAL A 79 -15.36 9.64 1.01
C VAL A 79 -16.47 9.24 0.02
N GLU A 80 -16.40 9.74 -1.21
CA GLU A 80 -17.27 9.34 -2.31
C GLU A 80 -17.02 7.88 -2.73
N LEU A 81 -15.78 7.36 -2.66
CA LEU A 81 -15.53 5.91 -2.82
C LEU A 81 -16.18 5.08 -1.71
N LEU A 82 -16.05 5.50 -0.44
CA LEU A 82 -16.73 4.84 0.69
C LEU A 82 -18.25 4.83 0.46
N ARG A 83 -18.82 5.96 0.03
CA ARG A 83 -20.24 6.07 -0.35
C ARG A 83 -20.61 5.03 -1.39
N ARG A 84 -19.87 4.95 -2.50
CA ARG A 84 -20.12 3.98 -3.60
C ARG A 84 -20.02 2.53 -3.11
N SER A 85 -19.00 2.21 -2.31
CA SER A 85 -18.79 0.87 -1.76
C SER A 85 -19.95 0.39 -0.86
N ILE A 86 -20.58 1.32 -0.14
CA ILE A 86 -21.65 1.03 0.83
C ILE A 86 -23.06 1.21 0.23
N SER A 87 -23.21 1.99 -0.85
CA SER A 87 -24.51 2.34 -1.44
C SER A 87 -25.36 1.12 -1.79
N ASN A 88 -24.76 0.06 -2.34
CA ASN A 88 -25.47 -1.18 -2.65
C ASN A 88 -26.03 -1.85 -1.39
N SER A 89 -25.25 -1.90 -0.30
CA SER A 89 -25.67 -2.46 0.99
C SER A 89 -26.74 -1.60 1.68
N VAL A 90 -26.68 -0.27 1.54
CA VAL A 90 -27.71 0.66 2.04
C VAL A 90 -29.01 0.55 1.25
N SER A 91 -28.94 0.34 -0.06
CA SER A 91 -30.14 0.13 -0.90
C SER A 91 -30.92 -1.14 -0.54
N ALA A 92 -30.28 -2.11 0.13
CA ALA A 92 -30.87 -3.35 0.58
C ALA A 92 -31.49 -3.29 2.00
N LEU A 93 -31.35 -2.15 2.71
CA LEU A 93 -31.96 -1.93 4.02
C LEU A 93 -33.40 -1.40 3.91
N PRO A 94 -34.26 -1.62 4.92
CA PRO A 94 -35.52 -0.88 5.05
C PRO A 94 -35.27 0.63 5.16
N ASP A 95 -36.21 1.44 4.67
CA ASP A 95 -36.10 2.91 4.58
C ASP A 95 -34.85 3.42 3.83
N SER A 96 -34.46 2.68 2.79
CA SER A 96 -33.29 2.93 1.93
C SER A 96 -33.17 4.37 1.41
N ASP A 97 -34.27 5.04 1.05
CA ASP A 97 -34.23 6.43 0.57
C ASP A 97 -33.78 7.42 1.67
N ARG A 98 -34.30 7.26 2.90
CA ARG A 98 -33.96 8.10 4.06
C ARG A 98 -32.51 7.84 4.51
N LEU A 99 -32.09 6.58 4.50
CA LEU A 99 -30.71 6.18 4.80
C LEU A 99 -29.71 6.63 3.72
N SER A 100 -30.11 6.61 2.44
CA SER A 100 -29.28 7.12 1.33
C SER A 100 -29.10 8.64 1.43
N MET A 101 -30.15 9.39 1.80
CA MET A 101 -30.01 10.82 2.09
C MET A 101 -29.14 11.10 3.33
N LEU A 102 -29.21 10.27 4.36
CA LEU A 102 -28.32 10.39 5.53
C LEU A 102 -26.85 10.16 5.13
N LEU A 103 -26.57 9.08 4.39
CA LEU A 103 -25.22 8.78 3.89
C LEU A 103 -24.69 9.92 3.00
N GLN A 104 -25.52 10.50 2.13
CA GLN A 104 -25.17 11.66 1.31
C GLN A 104 -24.78 12.88 2.16
N LYS A 105 -25.57 13.22 3.19
CA LYS A 105 -25.25 14.32 4.13
C LYS A 105 -23.95 14.06 4.91
N ILE A 106 -23.71 12.82 5.33
CA ILE A 106 -22.47 12.41 6.02
C ILE A 106 -21.26 12.68 5.10
N VAL A 107 -21.33 12.24 3.84
CA VAL A 107 -20.27 12.41 2.84
C VAL A 107 -20.00 13.90 2.58
N GLU A 108 -21.04 14.70 2.33
CA GLU A 108 -20.89 16.14 2.09
C GLU A 108 -20.25 16.91 3.25
N ILE A 109 -20.49 16.50 4.50
CA ILE A 109 -19.86 17.15 5.67
C ILE A 109 -18.42 16.66 5.82
N PHE A 110 -18.12 15.37 5.59
CA PHE A 110 -16.75 14.88 5.60
C PHE A 110 -15.89 15.52 4.49
N ASP A 111 -16.39 15.64 3.26
CA ASP A 111 -15.67 16.31 2.18
C ASP A 111 -15.41 17.79 2.50
N LYS A 112 -16.39 18.51 3.08
CA LYS A 112 -16.19 19.89 3.57
C LYS A 112 -15.14 19.98 4.69
N LEU A 113 -15.08 18.98 5.58
CA LEU A 113 -14.08 18.92 6.65
C LEU A 113 -12.68 18.63 6.08
N ILE A 114 -12.55 17.65 5.19
CA ILE A 114 -11.28 17.30 4.52
C ILE A 114 -10.77 18.49 3.71
N GLY A 115 -11.64 19.11 2.89
CA GLY A 115 -11.31 20.33 2.15
C GLY A 115 -10.83 21.47 3.06
N SER A 116 -11.35 21.59 4.28
CA SER A 116 -10.86 22.59 5.26
C SER A 116 -9.50 22.26 5.88
N PHE A 117 -9.01 21.03 5.72
CA PHE A 117 -7.67 20.59 6.14
C PHE A 117 -6.65 20.61 4.99
N THR A 118 -7.10 20.39 3.75
CA THR A 118 -6.25 20.23 2.55
C THR A 118 -6.12 21.52 1.74
N HIS A 119 -7.17 22.35 1.68
CA HIS A 119 -7.11 23.61 0.95
C HIS A 119 -6.56 24.74 1.82
N ILE A 120 -5.59 25.46 1.25
CA ILE A 120 -4.92 26.60 1.88
C ILE A 120 -5.72 27.88 1.54
N ASP A 121 -5.45 28.96 2.27
CA ASP A 121 -6.03 30.30 2.11
C ASP A 121 -6.06 30.82 0.65
N GLU A 122 -6.94 31.79 0.36
CA GLU A 122 -7.23 32.26 -1.00
C GLU A 122 -5.97 32.74 -1.75
N GLU A 123 -5.04 33.39 -1.04
CA GLU A 123 -3.73 33.79 -1.58
C GLU A 123 -2.90 32.60 -2.06
N PHE A 124 -2.86 31.49 -1.30
CA PHE A 124 -2.15 30.28 -1.69
C PHE A 124 -2.85 29.57 -2.85
N ALA A 125 -4.18 29.57 -2.89
CA ALA A 125 -4.93 29.05 -4.05
C ALA A 125 -4.55 29.79 -5.34
N GLN A 126 -4.38 31.12 -5.28
CA GLN A 126 -3.90 31.92 -6.42
C GLN A 126 -2.45 31.54 -6.80
N MET A 127 -1.52 31.38 -5.86
CA MET A 127 -0.15 30.93 -6.13
C MET A 127 -0.08 29.52 -6.75
N ILE A 128 -0.96 28.61 -6.32
CA ILE A 128 -1.12 27.27 -6.91
C ILE A 128 -1.60 27.38 -8.36
N GLN A 129 -2.58 28.25 -8.66
CA GLN A 129 -3.03 28.45 -10.05
C GLN A 129 -1.95 29.09 -10.92
N THR A 130 -1.19 30.07 -10.41
CA THR A 130 -0.08 30.70 -11.14
C THR A 130 1.00 29.67 -11.51
N THR A 131 1.36 28.77 -10.59
CA THR A 131 2.31 27.67 -10.87
C THR A 131 1.75 26.61 -11.81
N LYS A 132 0.43 26.33 -11.77
CA LYS A 132 -0.27 25.47 -12.75
C LYS A 132 -0.29 26.05 -14.17
N LEU A 133 -0.33 27.37 -14.33
CA LEU A 133 -0.29 28.03 -15.63
C LEU A 133 1.14 28.15 -16.18
N LEU A 134 2.11 28.40 -15.31
CA LEU A 134 3.48 28.76 -15.67
C LEU A 134 4.47 27.64 -15.28
N LYS A 135 4.21 26.46 -15.87
CA LYS A 135 4.90 25.18 -15.68
C LYS A 135 6.29 25.09 -16.33
N TYR A 136 6.60 25.97 -17.27
CA TYR A 136 7.85 26.02 -18.02
C TYR A 136 8.54 27.35 -17.79
N LYS A 137 9.86 27.34 -17.59
CA LYS A 137 10.67 28.53 -17.30
C LYS A 137 10.65 29.54 -18.46
N GLU A 138 10.73 29.07 -19.70
CA GLU A 138 10.62 29.92 -20.91
C GLU A 138 9.33 30.75 -20.88
N ARG A 139 8.19 30.14 -20.53
CA ARG A 139 6.90 30.84 -20.41
C ARG A 139 6.83 31.79 -19.21
N ILE A 140 7.69 31.66 -18.21
CA ILE A 140 7.80 32.66 -17.13
C ILE A 140 8.50 33.91 -17.67
N ASP A 141 9.60 33.73 -18.39
CA ASP A 141 10.43 34.82 -18.90
C ASP A 141 9.79 35.58 -20.10
N GLU A 142 8.90 34.94 -20.86
CA GLU A 142 8.13 35.56 -21.96
C GLU A 142 6.91 36.40 -21.52
N ASN A 143 6.48 36.29 -20.26
CA ASN A 143 5.22 36.89 -19.80
C ASN A 143 5.37 38.36 -19.30
N PRO A 144 4.26 39.12 -19.17
CA PRO A 144 4.30 40.46 -18.60
C PRO A 144 5.00 40.47 -17.23
N VAL A 145 5.85 41.46 -17.01
CA VAL A 145 6.80 41.52 -15.87
C VAL A 145 6.15 41.19 -14.52
N ASN A 146 4.93 41.68 -14.25
CA ASN A 146 4.22 41.39 -13.00
C ASN A 146 3.87 39.89 -12.86
N ILE A 147 3.30 39.29 -13.92
CA ILE A 147 2.95 37.85 -13.95
C ILE A 147 4.20 36.98 -13.81
N ALA A 148 5.30 37.37 -14.46
CA ALA A 148 6.59 36.69 -14.34
C ALA A 148 7.15 36.76 -12.90
N ILE A 149 7.01 37.91 -12.23
CA ILE A 149 7.40 38.10 -10.82
C ILE A 149 6.52 37.24 -9.90
N ASP A 150 5.19 37.27 -10.05
CA ASP A 150 4.26 36.51 -9.22
C ASP A 150 4.48 34.99 -9.36
N ALA A 151 4.76 34.53 -10.58
CA ALA A 151 5.14 33.15 -10.87
C ALA A 151 6.46 32.78 -10.21
N LYS A 152 7.49 33.62 -10.34
CA LYS A 152 8.80 33.40 -9.72
C LYS A 152 8.71 33.36 -8.20
N ILE A 153 7.94 34.27 -7.59
CA ILE A 153 7.63 34.25 -6.15
C ILE A 153 6.98 32.92 -5.79
N SER A 154 5.92 32.51 -6.51
CA SER A 154 5.21 31.26 -6.24
C SER A 154 6.11 30.02 -6.31
N TRP A 155 6.97 29.92 -7.33
CA TRP A 155 7.97 28.85 -7.44
C TRP A 155 9.02 28.89 -6.32
N THR A 156 9.52 30.07 -5.94
CA THR A 156 10.47 30.19 -4.81
C THR A 156 9.84 29.87 -3.46
N THR A 157 8.56 30.18 -3.25
CA THR A 157 7.81 29.80 -2.05
C THR A 157 7.63 28.29 -1.99
N LEU A 158 7.21 27.64 -3.07
CA LEU A 158 7.13 26.17 -3.15
C LEU A 158 8.49 25.53 -2.84
N HIS A 159 9.56 25.98 -3.49
CA HIS A 159 10.92 25.47 -3.23
C HIS A 159 11.32 25.61 -1.74
N SER A 160 10.97 26.73 -1.11
CA SER A 160 11.25 27.02 0.30
C SER A 160 10.43 26.15 1.26
N LEU A 161 9.17 25.84 0.92
CA LEU A 161 8.33 24.90 1.67
C LEU A 161 8.90 23.49 1.63
N LEU A 162 9.26 23.00 0.43
CA LEU A 162 9.84 21.66 0.22
C LEU A 162 11.12 21.42 1.05
N HIS A 163 11.94 22.46 1.25
CA HIS A 163 13.20 22.41 1.99
C HIS A 163 13.10 22.93 3.43
N SER A 164 11.91 23.23 3.94
CA SER A 164 11.73 23.75 5.30
C SER A 164 12.16 22.74 6.37
N ASP A 165 12.69 23.19 7.51
CA ASP A 165 12.92 22.30 8.66
C ASP A 165 11.62 21.84 9.33
N ARG A 166 10.54 22.64 9.22
CA ARG A 166 9.25 22.36 9.87
C ARG A 166 8.43 21.37 9.05
N LEU A 167 8.06 20.24 9.67
CA LEU A 167 7.29 19.17 9.03
C LEU A 167 5.98 19.66 8.39
N ALA A 168 5.21 20.50 9.08
CA ALA A 168 3.94 21.04 8.54
C ALA A 168 4.14 21.88 7.26
N TYR A 169 5.24 22.63 7.15
CA TYR A 169 5.52 23.43 5.95
C TYR A 169 6.03 22.55 4.79
N ARG A 170 6.87 21.54 5.07
CA ARG A 170 7.24 20.52 4.07
C ARG A 170 6.02 19.77 3.55
N HIS A 171 5.14 19.35 4.46
CA HIS A 171 3.91 18.64 4.12
C HIS A 171 3.06 19.46 3.14
N ASN A 172 2.76 20.73 3.44
CA ASN A 172 2.02 21.60 2.54
C ASN A 172 2.74 21.81 1.19
N GLY A 173 4.07 21.90 1.19
CA GLY A 173 4.87 21.93 -0.05
C GLY A 173 4.73 20.65 -0.88
N TYR A 174 4.68 19.49 -0.23
CA TYR A 174 4.46 18.20 -0.90
C TYR A 174 3.03 18.05 -1.45
N LEU A 175 2.00 18.55 -0.73
CA LEU A 175 0.61 18.57 -1.22
C LEU A 175 0.51 19.43 -2.49
N TRP A 176 1.07 20.65 -2.47
CA TRP A 176 1.12 21.54 -3.65
C TRP A 176 1.89 20.91 -4.81
N LEU A 177 3.05 20.31 -4.57
CA LEU A 177 3.81 19.62 -5.63
C LEU A 177 2.99 18.45 -6.24
N GLY A 178 2.26 17.71 -5.42
CA GLY A 178 1.32 16.69 -5.88
C GLY A 178 0.21 17.26 -6.78
N ASP A 179 -0.40 18.38 -6.40
CA ASP A 179 -1.43 19.05 -7.22
C ASP A 179 -0.93 19.53 -8.58
N LEU A 180 0.34 19.94 -8.64
CA LEU A 180 0.97 20.32 -9.90
C LEU A 180 1.19 19.11 -10.81
N LEU A 181 1.68 17.99 -10.26
CA LEU A 181 1.88 16.74 -11.00
C LEU A 181 0.55 16.15 -11.51
N ILE A 182 -0.50 16.18 -10.69
CA ILE A 182 -1.84 15.74 -11.11
C ILE A 182 -2.40 16.64 -12.21
N ALA A 183 -2.15 17.95 -12.16
CA ALA A 183 -2.48 18.88 -13.23
C ALA A 183 -1.61 18.72 -14.51
N GLU A 184 -0.55 17.90 -14.51
CA GLU A 184 0.09 17.41 -15.75
C GLU A 184 -0.62 16.18 -16.31
N VAL A 185 -1.08 15.26 -15.45
CA VAL A 185 -1.82 14.06 -15.85
C VAL A 185 -3.18 14.41 -16.44
N SER A 186 -3.94 15.27 -15.76
CA SER A 186 -5.29 15.71 -16.15
C SER A 186 -5.27 16.94 -17.06
N GLY A 187 -4.38 16.96 -18.06
CA GLY A 187 -4.06 18.15 -18.85
C GLY A 187 -5.27 18.87 -19.48
N ASN A 188 -5.10 20.17 -19.75
CA ASN A 188 -6.16 21.13 -20.12
C ASN A 188 -6.82 20.92 -21.52
N GLY A 189 -6.94 19.70 -22.05
CA GLY A 189 -7.55 19.42 -23.35
C GLY A 189 -7.82 17.93 -23.61
N ASP A 190 -8.35 17.61 -24.79
CA ASP A 190 -8.88 16.28 -25.18
C ASP A 190 -7.87 15.12 -25.23
N THR A 191 -6.64 15.31 -24.74
CA THR A 191 -5.67 14.23 -24.51
C THR A 191 -6.22 13.25 -23.47
N SER A 192 -6.33 11.98 -23.84
CA SER A 192 -6.79 10.94 -22.90
C SER A 192 -5.86 10.86 -21.69
N LEU A 193 -6.42 10.67 -20.50
CA LEU A 193 -5.67 10.54 -19.23
C LEU A 193 -4.58 9.47 -19.30
N TRP A 194 -4.79 8.43 -20.11
CA TRP A 194 -3.80 7.41 -20.47
C TRP A 194 -2.54 7.96 -21.14
N SER A 195 -2.69 8.89 -22.09
CA SER A 195 -1.56 9.56 -22.73
C SER A 195 -0.82 10.50 -21.77
N GLY A 196 -1.53 11.16 -20.85
CA GLY A 196 -0.95 11.96 -19.77
C GLY A 196 -0.09 11.11 -18.82
N ILE A 197 -0.60 9.95 -18.39
CA ILE A 197 0.11 8.98 -17.54
C ILE A 197 1.43 8.50 -18.20
N LYS A 198 1.39 8.06 -19.47
CA LYS A 198 2.60 7.62 -20.19
C LYS A 198 3.59 8.75 -20.47
N SER A 199 3.09 9.96 -20.73
CA SER A 199 3.92 11.16 -20.85
C SER A 199 4.63 11.46 -19.53
N LEU A 200 3.93 11.34 -18.39
CA LEU A 200 4.52 11.54 -17.06
C LEU A 200 5.61 10.52 -16.75
N GLU A 201 5.35 9.23 -16.99
CA GLU A 201 6.33 8.14 -16.84
C GLU A 201 7.63 8.45 -17.61
N HIS A 202 7.53 8.75 -18.90
CA HIS A 202 8.69 9.07 -19.73
C HIS A 202 9.43 10.32 -19.22
N LYS A 203 8.71 11.36 -18.81
CA LYS A 203 9.30 12.60 -18.29
C LYS A 203 9.99 12.40 -16.94
N ILE A 204 9.48 11.55 -16.06
CA ILE A 204 10.16 11.16 -14.80
C ILE A 204 11.47 10.44 -15.11
N SER A 205 11.47 9.49 -16.06
CA SER A 205 12.68 8.78 -16.49
C SER A 205 13.77 9.74 -16.99
N VAL A 206 13.40 10.72 -17.82
CA VAL A 206 14.34 11.75 -18.33
C VAL A 206 14.83 12.68 -17.21
N ALA A 207 13.94 13.13 -16.31
CA ALA A 207 14.25 14.09 -15.26
C ALA A 207 15.08 13.49 -14.11
N GLY A 208 14.96 12.19 -13.84
CA GLY A 208 15.69 11.50 -12.79
C GLY A 208 17.20 11.39 -13.06
N VAL A 209 17.56 11.13 -14.32
CA VAL A 209 18.96 10.90 -14.75
C VAL A 209 19.69 12.20 -15.06
N ASN A 210 19.02 13.17 -15.70
CA ASN A 210 19.64 14.41 -16.14
C ASN A 210 19.65 15.49 -15.05
N ASP A 211 20.50 16.50 -15.20
CA ASP A 211 20.34 17.78 -14.51
C ASP A 211 19.42 18.71 -15.30
N TYR A 212 18.89 19.73 -14.63
CA TYR A 212 17.94 20.67 -15.23
C TYR A 212 18.55 21.36 -16.45
N SER A 213 17.84 21.28 -17.58
CA SER A 213 18.22 21.89 -18.84
C SER A 213 16.99 22.53 -19.48
N ASP A 214 17.12 23.79 -19.89
CA ASP A 214 16.03 24.57 -20.49
C ASP A 214 15.53 23.92 -21.81
N ASN A 215 16.40 23.20 -22.53
CA ASN A 215 16.10 22.58 -23.83
C ASN A 215 15.25 21.29 -23.76
N VAL A 216 14.79 20.88 -22.57
CA VAL A 216 14.08 19.60 -22.37
C VAL A 216 12.63 19.88 -21.99
N GLU A 217 11.66 19.34 -22.75
CA GLU A 217 10.20 19.53 -22.56
C GLU A 217 9.60 18.85 -21.30
N VAL A 218 10.30 18.92 -20.17
CA VAL A 218 9.87 18.42 -18.87
C VAL A 218 9.41 19.60 -18.00
N PRO A 219 8.13 19.62 -17.56
CA PRO A 219 7.62 20.61 -16.61
C PRO A 219 8.42 20.71 -15.30
N LEU A 220 8.49 21.93 -14.75
CA LEU A 220 9.12 22.23 -13.47
C LEU A 220 8.66 21.34 -12.29
N PRO A 221 7.38 20.92 -12.15
CA PRO A 221 6.96 19.98 -11.11
C PRO A 221 7.73 18.66 -11.10
N ILE A 222 8.02 18.09 -12.28
CA ILE A 222 8.71 16.80 -12.41
C ILE A 222 10.18 16.98 -12.02
N TRP A 223 10.82 18.07 -12.45
CA TRP A 223 12.17 18.42 -12.04
C TRP A 223 12.29 18.64 -10.53
N LEU A 224 11.33 19.30 -9.88
CA LEU A 224 11.31 19.47 -8.43
C LEU A 224 11.14 18.13 -7.72
N MET A 225 10.22 17.26 -8.18
CA MET A 225 10.03 15.93 -7.62
C MET A 225 11.33 15.11 -7.66
N CYS A 226 11.94 14.96 -8.84
CA CYS A 226 13.22 14.26 -8.99
C CYS A 226 14.36 14.94 -8.21
N GLY A 227 14.33 16.28 -8.10
CA GLY A 227 15.27 17.07 -7.31
C GLY A 227 15.24 16.76 -5.80
N LEU A 228 14.10 16.36 -5.24
CA LEU A 228 14.00 15.95 -3.83
C LEU A 228 14.93 14.77 -3.52
N LEU A 229 15.09 13.81 -4.44
CA LEU A 229 16.00 12.67 -4.29
C LEU A 229 17.48 13.07 -4.31
N LYS A 230 17.84 14.14 -5.04
CA LYS A 230 19.21 14.67 -5.09
C LYS A 230 19.61 15.41 -3.79
N SER A 231 18.67 15.58 -2.84
CA SER A 231 18.93 16.23 -1.55
C SER A 231 19.82 15.39 -0.62
N LYS A 232 20.75 16.05 0.09
CA LYS A 232 21.57 15.41 1.13
C LYS A 232 20.77 15.00 2.36
N ASN A 233 19.60 15.60 2.59
CA ASN A 233 18.79 15.35 3.79
C ASN A 233 17.77 14.23 3.54
N ASN A 234 17.89 13.13 4.29
CA ASN A 234 17.01 11.95 4.22
C ASN A 234 15.52 12.33 4.37
N SER A 235 15.18 13.34 5.20
CA SER A 235 13.79 13.77 5.40
C SER A 235 13.21 14.59 4.24
N ILE A 236 14.06 15.09 3.34
CA ILE A 236 13.65 15.72 2.08
C ILE A 236 13.52 14.65 0.99
N ARG A 237 14.41 13.65 0.96
CA ARG A 237 14.27 12.46 0.10
C ARG A 237 12.98 11.68 0.41
N TRP A 238 12.56 11.60 1.68
CA TRP A 238 11.23 11.10 2.08
C TRP A 238 10.07 11.83 1.38
N GLY A 239 10.22 13.12 1.07
CA GLY A 239 9.25 13.91 0.34
C GLY A 239 8.94 13.38 -1.06
N PHE A 240 9.94 12.80 -1.74
CA PHE A 240 9.73 12.12 -3.02
C PHE A 240 8.75 10.96 -2.89
N LEU A 241 8.94 10.12 -1.86
CA LEU A 241 8.08 8.95 -1.61
C LEU A 241 6.65 9.36 -1.26
N PHE A 242 6.47 10.40 -0.44
CA PHE A 242 5.14 10.94 -0.12
C PHE A 242 4.44 11.51 -1.37
N VAL A 243 5.14 12.29 -2.19
CA VAL A 243 4.59 12.86 -3.44
C VAL A 243 4.25 11.75 -4.44
N LEU A 244 5.08 10.71 -4.54
CA LEU A 244 4.82 9.52 -5.35
C LEU A 244 3.58 8.76 -4.86
N GLU A 245 3.44 8.54 -3.55
CA GLU A 245 2.29 7.85 -2.97
C GLU A 245 0.98 8.61 -3.25
N ARG A 246 0.95 9.93 -3.03
CA ARG A 246 -0.17 10.81 -3.40
C ARG A 246 -0.49 10.72 -4.89
N LEU A 247 0.53 10.77 -5.74
CA LEU A 247 0.40 10.67 -7.21
C LEU A 247 -0.23 9.34 -7.64
N LEU A 248 0.27 8.20 -7.12
CA LEU A 248 -0.24 6.87 -7.45
C LEU A 248 -1.70 6.70 -6.99
N MET A 249 -2.02 7.12 -5.76
CA MET A 249 -3.39 7.09 -5.23
C MET A 249 -4.37 7.92 -6.07
N ARG A 250 -3.98 9.14 -6.47
CA ARG A 250 -4.85 10.00 -7.27
C ARG A 250 -4.94 9.53 -8.73
N CYS A 251 -3.88 8.96 -9.31
CA CYS A 251 -3.96 8.31 -10.63
C CYS A 251 -4.92 7.13 -10.62
N LYS A 252 -4.88 6.29 -9.58
CA LYS A 252 -5.81 5.17 -9.39
C LYS A 252 -7.27 5.67 -9.35
N PHE A 253 -7.54 6.67 -8.53
CA PHE A 253 -8.86 7.30 -8.44
C PHE A 253 -9.35 7.88 -9.79
N LEU A 254 -8.52 8.62 -10.52
CA LEU A 254 -8.88 9.17 -11.83
C LEU A 254 -9.17 8.07 -12.87
N LEU A 255 -8.47 6.95 -12.82
CA LEU A 255 -8.70 5.81 -13.70
C LEU A 255 -10.01 5.08 -13.35
N ASP A 256 -10.38 5.01 -12.07
CA ASP A 256 -11.65 4.45 -11.59
C ASP A 256 -12.86 5.38 -11.88
N GLU A 257 -12.69 6.70 -11.85
CA GLU A 257 -13.74 7.67 -12.24
C GLU A 257 -14.09 7.58 -13.73
N ASN A 258 -13.09 7.46 -14.60
CA ASN A 258 -13.31 7.26 -16.04
C ASN A 258 -14.13 6.00 -16.32
N GLU A 259 -13.87 4.92 -15.57
CA GLU A 259 -14.62 3.67 -15.73
C GLU A 259 -16.11 3.86 -15.46
N PHE A 260 -16.48 4.62 -14.44
CA PHE A 260 -17.88 4.91 -14.13
C PHE A 260 -18.56 5.68 -15.28
N HIS A 261 -17.87 6.67 -15.87
CA HIS A 261 -18.37 7.40 -17.03
C HIS A 261 -18.49 6.51 -18.28
N GLU A 262 -17.51 5.64 -18.55
CA GLU A 262 -17.56 4.70 -19.68
C GLU A 262 -18.63 3.61 -19.50
N ALA A 263 -18.76 3.02 -18.30
CA ALA A 263 -19.71 1.96 -17.99
C ALA A 263 -21.17 2.45 -18.03
N THR A 264 -21.43 3.70 -17.63
CA THR A 264 -22.73 4.36 -17.82
C THR A 264 -23.09 4.49 -19.31
N THR A 265 -22.09 4.45 -20.21
CA THR A 265 -22.26 4.68 -21.65
C THR A 265 -22.20 3.40 -22.49
N ARG A 266 -21.60 2.30 -22.02
CA ARG A 266 -21.49 1.02 -22.75
C ARG A 266 -21.61 -0.23 -21.85
N ALA A 267 -22.67 -1.00 -22.05
CA ALA A 267 -22.88 -2.30 -21.41
C ALA A 267 -22.06 -3.43 -22.10
N GLN A 268 -20.79 -3.63 -21.73
CA GLN A 268 -19.99 -4.78 -22.16
C GLN A 268 -19.05 -5.31 -21.06
N SER A 269 -19.28 -6.54 -20.61
CA SER A 269 -18.54 -7.17 -19.49
C SER A 269 -17.14 -7.67 -19.85
N ALA A 270 -16.88 -8.05 -21.10
CA ALA A 270 -15.58 -8.59 -21.51
C ALA A 270 -14.49 -7.52 -21.81
N ALA A 271 -14.88 -6.24 -21.89
CA ALA A 271 -13.94 -5.13 -22.02
C ALA A 271 -13.36 -4.67 -20.66
N HIS A 272 -14.11 -4.89 -19.57
CA HIS A 272 -13.74 -4.47 -18.22
C HIS A 272 -12.41 -5.07 -17.74
N GLU A 273 -12.21 -6.39 -17.89
CA GLU A 273 -11.01 -7.07 -17.37
C GLU A 273 -9.71 -6.59 -18.04
N LYS A 274 -9.75 -6.33 -19.36
CA LYS A 274 -8.60 -5.79 -20.09
C LYS A 274 -8.30 -4.35 -19.65
N ASN A 275 -9.32 -3.51 -19.56
CA ASN A 275 -9.16 -2.12 -19.10
C ASN A 275 -8.59 -2.08 -17.67
N TYR A 276 -9.07 -2.93 -16.75
CA TYR A 276 -8.55 -2.99 -15.38
C TYR A 276 -7.07 -3.39 -15.33
N HIS A 277 -6.66 -4.42 -16.09
CA HIS A 277 -5.28 -4.87 -16.10
C HIS A 277 -4.32 -3.84 -16.73
N GLU A 278 -4.76 -3.14 -17.78
CA GLU A 278 -3.99 -2.05 -18.40
C GLU A 278 -3.83 -0.86 -17.44
N ARG A 279 -4.91 -0.42 -16.76
CA ARG A 279 -4.85 0.64 -15.74
C ARG A 279 -3.91 0.29 -14.59
N ALA A 280 -4.02 -0.92 -14.04
CA ALA A 280 -3.12 -1.40 -13.00
C ALA A 280 -1.66 -1.41 -13.48
N SER A 281 -1.42 -1.84 -14.73
CA SER A 281 -0.09 -1.84 -15.33
C SER A 281 0.53 -0.44 -15.39
N ALA A 282 -0.23 0.60 -15.79
CA ALA A 282 0.33 1.95 -15.88
C ALA A 282 0.62 2.62 -14.53
N VAL A 283 -0.16 2.30 -13.48
CA VAL A 283 0.17 2.70 -12.10
C VAL A 283 1.47 2.01 -11.64
N ILE A 284 1.63 0.72 -11.96
CA ILE A 284 2.87 -0.03 -11.70
C ILE A 284 4.04 0.51 -12.53
N ASP A 285 3.83 0.99 -13.75
CA ASP A 285 4.88 1.57 -14.60
C ASP A 285 5.40 2.91 -14.03
N ILE A 286 4.52 3.85 -13.64
CA ILE A 286 4.91 5.08 -12.94
C ILE A 286 5.67 4.73 -11.65
N MET A 287 5.12 3.84 -10.82
CA MET A 287 5.75 3.42 -9.56
C MET A 287 7.14 2.83 -9.82
N SER A 288 7.26 1.94 -10.79
CA SER A 288 8.51 1.25 -11.11
C SER A 288 9.57 2.23 -11.64
N CYS A 289 9.18 3.15 -12.53
CA CYS A 289 10.05 4.20 -13.02
C CYS A 289 10.55 5.11 -11.88
N ALA A 290 9.65 5.56 -11.01
CA ALA A 290 9.98 6.47 -9.92
C ALA A 290 10.83 5.80 -8.82
N LEU A 291 10.47 4.60 -8.37
CA LEU A 291 11.24 3.88 -7.33
C LEU A 291 12.61 3.41 -7.83
N SER A 292 12.78 3.18 -9.15
CA SER A 292 14.09 2.83 -9.72
C SER A 292 15.12 3.95 -9.55
N LEU A 293 14.68 5.21 -9.50
CA LEU A 293 15.58 6.34 -9.22
C LEU A 293 16.18 6.27 -7.81
N MET A 294 15.47 5.70 -6.83
CA MET A 294 15.99 5.52 -5.47
C MET A 294 17.05 4.44 -5.38
N ALA A 295 16.86 3.33 -6.11
CA ALA A 295 17.87 2.29 -6.25
C ALA A 295 19.13 2.81 -6.98
N GLN A 296 18.95 3.64 -8.03
CA GLN A 296 20.06 4.26 -8.77
C GLN A 296 20.87 5.26 -7.94
N ILE A 297 20.22 6.06 -7.10
CA ILE A 297 20.87 7.00 -6.17
C ILE A 297 21.47 6.26 -4.95
N ASN A 298 21.15 4.98 -4.78
CA ASN A 298 21.58 4.11 -3.68
C ASN A 298 21.28 4.75 -2.30
N GLU A 299 20.01 5.05 -2.07
CA GLU A 299 19.50 5.52 -0.77
C GLU A 299 19.89 4.56 0.36
N THR A 300 20.46 5.08 1.44
CA THR A 300 20.92 4.30 2.60
C THR A 300 20.02 4.45 3.82
N ASP A 301 19.02 5.33 3.78
CA ASP A 301 18.09 5.54 4.89
C ASP A 301 17.05 4.42 4.99
N GLY A 302 17.11 3.65 6.07
CA GLY A 302 16.21 2.53 6.32
C GLY A 302 14.72 2.90 6.35
N MET A 303 14.35 4.10 6.80
CA MET A 303 12.95 4.53 6.82
C MET A 303 12.45 4.85 5.41
N ASN A 304 13.29 5.46 4.57
CA ASN A 304 12.98 5.68 3.16
C ASN A 304 12.87 4.34 2.40
N ILE A 305 13.78 3.39 2.64
CA ILE A 305 13.71 2.05 2.03
C ILE A 305 12.45 1.30 2.47
N LEU A 306 12.11 1.32 3.76
CA LEU A 306 10.88 0.70 4.27
C LEU A 306 9.63 1.34 3.66
N LYS A 307 9.59 2.66 3.47
CA LYS A 307 8.45 3.33 2.84
C LYS A 307 8.37 3.05 1.33
N MET A 308 9.50 2.91 0.64
CA MET A 308 9.56 2.39 -0.73
C MET A 308 8.95 0.98 -0.84
N CYS A 309 9.31 0.07 0.08
CA CYS A 309 8.75 -1.27 0.14
C CYS A 309 7.24 -1.28 0.45
N ASP A 310 6.78 -0.40 1.35
CA ASP A 310 5.36 -0.22 1.68
C ASP A 310 4.54 0.22 0.46
N ILE A 311 5.03 1.19 -0.32
CA ILE A 311 4.40 1.62 -1.58
C ILE A 311 4.38 0.46 -2.59
N LEU A 312 5.52 -0.21 -2.80
CA LEU A 312 5.67 -1.33 -3.72
C LEU A 312 4.66 -2.45 -3.44
N LEU A 313 4.56 -2.89 -2.18
CA LEU A 313 3.66 -3.94 -1.76
C LEU A 313 2.19 -3.49 -1.77
N SER A 314 1.90 -2.23 -1.47
CA SER A 314 0.54 -1.69 -1.50
C SER A 314 -0.05 -1.58 -2.92
N GLN A 315 0.79 -1.48 -3.96
CA GLN A 315 0.31 -1.54 -5.35
C GLN A 315 0.29 -2.97 -5.93
N LEU A 316 1.18 -3.86 -5.49
CA LEU A 316 1.27 -5.23 -6.01
C LEU A 316 0.34 -6.24 -5.33
N CYS A 317 0.11 -6.11 -4.02
CA CYS A 317 -0.62 -7.09 -3.23
C CYS A 317 -2.12 -6.76 -3.14
N LEU A 318 -2.95 -7.74 -3.46
CA LEU A 318 -4.41 -7.69 -3.27
C LEU A 318 -4.79 -8.49 -2.03
N LYS A 319 -5.53 -7.88 -1.09
CA LYS A 319 -6.06 -8.60 0.09
C LYS A 319 -7.12 -9.62 -0.37
N VAL A 320 -7.03 -10.85 0.12
CA VAL A 320 -8.03 -11.89 -0.12
C VAL A 320 -9.15 -11.73 0.90
N GLY A 321 -10.33 -11.30 0.45
CA GLY A 321 -11.52 -11.28 1.30
C GLY A 321 -11.91 -12.71 1.72
N ASN A 322 -12.26 -12.91 2.99
CA ASN A 322 -12.69 -14.23 3.48
C ASN A 322 -13.98 -14.66 2.75
N PRO A 323 -14.00 -15.80 2.03
CA PRO A 323 -15.17 -16.21 1.23
C PRO A 323 -16.39 -16.63 2.07
N THR A 324 -16.26 -16.68 3.40
CA THR A 324 -17.33 -17.02 4.35
C THR A 324 -18.35 -15.90 4.59
N GLU A 325 -18.07 -14.64 4.25
CA GLU A 325 -18.96 -13.52 4.60
C GLU A 325 -20.03 -13.18 3.54
N ALA A 326 -20.03 -13.90 2.41
CA ALA A 326 -20.90 -13.60 1.27
C ALA A 326 -22.27 -14.32 1.26
N ASN A 327 -22.61 -15.17 2.24
CA ASN A 327 -23.80 -16.04 2.12
C ASN A 327 -24.63 -16.36 3.38
N ASP A 328 -24.34 -15.77 4.55
CA ASP A 328 -25.16 -15.99 5.76
C ASP A 328 -26.38 -15.04 5.86
N TYR A 329 -27.28 -15.15 4.88
CA TYR A 329 -28.69 -14.77 5.06
C TYR A 329 -29.47 -15.95 5.67
N PRO A 330 -30.28 -15.75 6.72
CA PRO A 330 -30.95 -16.85 7.42
C PRO A 330 -32.11 -17.44 6.60
N LYS A 331 -31.81 -18.44 5.76
CA LYS A 331 -32.85 -19.27 5.12
C LYS A 331 -33.48 -20.22 6.14
N SER A 332 -34.72 -19.91 6.49
CA SER A 332 -35.54 -20.71 7.41
C SER A 332 -35.81 -22.12 6.89
N GLY A 333 -35.43 -23.13 7.69
CA GLY A 333 -36.12 -24.42 7.82
C GLY A 333 -35.96 -25.49 6.74
N ARG A 334 -35.14 -26.52 7.00
CA ARG A 334 -35.63 -27.85 7.44
C ARG A 334 -34.52 -28.90 7.67
N ALA A 335 -34.63 -29.56 8.83
CA ALA A 335 -34.31 -30.97 9.14
C ALA A 335 -33.03 -31.66 8.61
N GLN A 336 -32.15 -31.97 9.57
CA GLN A 336 -31.50 -33.29 9.79
C GLN A 336 -30.74 -33.98 8.64
N GLN A 337 -29.43 -34.15 8.85
CA GLN A 337 -28.88 -35.44 9.31
C GLN A 337 -27.50 -35.27 9.98
N GLN A 338 -27.21 -36.15 10.95
CA GLN A 338 -25.98 -36.16 11.75
C GLN A 338 -24.88 -36.99 11.06
N PHE A 339 -23.61 -36.76 11.40
CA PHE A 339 -22.69 -37.74 12.02
C PHE A 339 -21.37 -37.04 12.46
N PRO A 340 -20.55 -37.61 13.36
CA PRO A 340 -19.86 -36.80 14.37
C PRO A 340 -18.33 -36.80 14.27
N GLN A 341 -17.69 -35.81 14.87
CA GLN A 341 -16.32 -35.92 15.36
C GLN A 341 -16.25 -35.56 16.85
N LYS A 342 -15.30 -36.21 17.54
CA LYS A 342 -15.28 -36.35 18.99
C LYS A 342 -14.91 -35.05 19.72
N GLU A 343 -15.60 -34.81 20.84
CA GLU A 343 -15.05 -34.01 21.93
C GLU A 343 -13.93 -34.79 22.63
N GLU A 344 -12.92 -34.07 23.14
CA GLU A 344 -12.28 -34.47 24.39
C GLU A 344 -11.89 -33.20 25.19
N ASN A 345 -12.15 -33.26 26.50
CA ASN A 345 -11.99 -32.18 27.48
C ASN A 345 -10.48 -31.95 27.80
N ALA A 346 -10.00 -31.00 28.62
CA ALA A 346 -10.57 -30.10 29.62
C ALA A 346 -9.61 -28.88 29.80
N GLN A 347 -9.80 -27.87 30.66
CA GLN A 347 -10.85 -27.56 31.65
C GLN A 347 -10.93 -26.02 31.86
N GLN A 348 -11.42 -25.56 33.01
CA GLN A 348 -11.44 -24.17 33.48
C GLN A 348 -10.75 -24.06 34.84
N VAL A 349 -10.24 -22.88 35.21
CA VAL A 349 -10.27 -22.40 36.61
C VAL A 349 -10.79 -20.97 36.60
N ALA A 350 -11.78 -20.69 37.44
CA ALA A 350 -12.45 -19.40 37.55
C ALA A 350 -12.42 -18.87 38.99
N ALA A 351 -12.29 -17.55 39.12
CA ALA A 351 -12.57 -16.76 40.32
C ALA A 351 -12.73 -15.30 39.86
N GLY A 352 -13.71 -14.51 40.31
CA GLY A 352 -14.92 -14.79 41.09
C GLY A 352 -15.76 -13.51 41.09
N ASP A 353 -17.08 -13.61 40.90
CA ASP A 353 -17.96 -12.44 40.76
C ASP A 353 -18.07 -11.60 42.04
N LEU A 354 -18.26 -10.29 41.89
CA LEU A 354 -19.15 -9.44 42.70
C LEU A 354 -19.38 -8.10 42.00
N PHE A 355 -20.60 -7.55 42.14
CA PHE A 355 -21.17 -6.38 41.46
C PHE A 355 -21.53 -6.58 39.96
N GLY A 356 -22.84 -6.59 39.67
CA GLY A 356 -23.39 -6.82 38.34
C GLY A 356 -24.01 -5.56 37.71
N ASP A 357 -24.03 -5.54 36.37
CA ASP A 357 -24.86 -4.64 35.54
C ASP A 357 -25.00 -5.25 34.09
N PRO A 358 -25.68 -4.64 33.10
CA PRO A 358 -26.81 -5.25 32.42
C PRO A 358 -26.42 -6.20 31.27
N GLY A 359 -27.13 -7.33 31.19
CA GLY A 359 -26.85 -8.42 30.26
C GLY A 359 -27.30 -8.19 28.80
N GLY A 360 -26.70 -7.22 28.10
CA GLY A 360 -26.89 -7.02 26.65
C GLY A 360 -25.60 -7.04 25.84
N ILE A 361 -24.60 -6.25 26.27
CA ILE A 361 -23.44 -5.89 25.43
C ILE A 361 -22.36 -6.99 25.40
N ARG A 362 -22.18 -7.76 26.48
CA ARG A 362 -21.07 -8.73 26.58
C ARG A 362 -21.22 -9.99 25.71
N ARG A 363 -22.42 -10.33 25.22
CA ARG A 363 -22.65 -11.57 24.44
C ARG A 363 -22.14 -11.46 23.00
N TRP A 364 -22.17 -10.26 22.41
CA TRP A 364 -21.74 -10.01 21.04
C TRP A 364 -20.21 -9.91 20.87
N ARG A 365 -19.48 -9.53 21.93
CA ARG A 365 -17.99 -9.51 21.92
C ARG A 365 -17.33 -10.88 21.83
N LYS A 366 -18.05 -11.99 22.04
CA LYS A 366 -17.47 -13.35 21.99
C LYS A 366 -17.54 -14.03 20.61
N ASN A 367 -18.36 -13.55 19.68
CA ASN A 367 -18.61 -14.21 18.38
C ASN A 367 -18.07 -13.48 17.15
N ARG A 368 -17.37 -12.35 17.31
CA ARG A 368 -16.45 -11.85 16.29
C ARG A 368 -15.05 -11.89 16.86
N ARG A 369 -14.20 -12.76 16.30
CA ARG A 369 -12.77 -12.49 16.32
C ARG A 369 -12.60 -11.19 15.54
N ILE A 370 -12.33 -10.09 16.23
CA ILE A 370 -11.66 -8.94 15.59
C ILE A 370 -10.45 -9.55 14.90
N SER A 371 -10.38 -9.43 13.57
CA SER A 371 -9.39 -10.17 12.80
C SER A 371 -8.02 -9.61 13.16
N ILE A 372 -7.25 -10.43 13.89
CA ILE A 372 -5.91 -10.08 14.41
C ILE A 372 -4.94 -9.75 13.24
N TYR A 373 -5.33 -10.15 12.03
CA TYR A 373 -4.66 -9.92 10.76
C TYR A 373 -4.86 -8.51 10.21
N ASP A 374 -5.89 -7.77 10.63
CA ASP A 374 -6.26 -6.48 10.01
C ASP A 374 -5.31 -5.32 10.36
N THR A 375 -4.35 -5.58 11.26
CA THR A 375 -3.25 -4.67 11.64
C THR A 375 -1.92 -5.09 11.02
N TRP A 376 -1.88 -6.14 10.20
CA TRP A 376 -0.64 -6.66 9.60
C TRP A 376 -0.28 -5.94 8.30
N SER A 377 1.02 -5.80 8.05
CA SER A 377 1.52 -5.25 6.78
C SER A 377 1.17 -6.15 5.60
N MET A 378 1.17 -5.59 4.38
CA MET A 378 0.95 -6.38 3.16
C MET A 378 2.01 -7.49 2.97
N ALA A 379 3.22 -7.33 3.51
CA ALA A 379 4.24 -8.38 3.55
C ALA A 379 3.80 -9.57 4.41
N ALA A 380 3.39 -9.31 5.66
CA ALA A 380 2.89 -10.34 6.56
C ALA A 380 1.63 -11.02 6.00
N LEU A 381 0.66 -10.26 5.48
CA LEU A 381 -0.54 -10.82 4.84
C LEU A 381 -0.19 -11.75 3.66
N LEU A 382 0.80 -11.40 2.85
CA LEU A 382 1.27 -12.27 1.76
C LEU A 382 1.93 -13.56 2.27
N LEU A 383 2.83 -13.46 3.25
CA LEU A 383 3.49 -14.63 3.86
C LEU A 383 2.51 -15.57 4.56
N HIS A 384 1.37 -15.04 5.03
CA HIS A 384 0.29 -15.80 5.64
C HIS A 384 -0.81 -16.24 4.65
N GLY A 385 -0.65 -16.00 3.33
CA GLY A 385 -1.59 -16.41 2.29
C GLY A 385 -2.92 -15.64 2.28
N GLN A 386 -2.98 -14.51 2.96
CA GLN A 386 -4.14 -13.60 3.04
C GLN A 386 -4.04 -12.43 2.05
N ALA A 387 -2.93 -12.31 1.33
CA ALA A 387 -2.80 -11.49 0.14
C ALA A 387 -2.33 -12.33 -1.05
N VAL A 388 -2.65 -11.89 -2.26
CA VAL A 388 -2.24 -12.49 -3.53
C VAL A 388 -1.58 -11.43 -4.40
N VAL A 389 -0.54 -11.81 -5.13
CA VAL A 389 0.15 -10.93 -6.08
C VAL A 389 0.04 -11.51 -7.50
N PRO A 390 -0.62 -10.82 -8.45
CA PRO A 390 -0.67 -11.26 -9.84
C PRO A 390 0.72 -11.24 -10.49
N MET A 391 1.19 -12.38 -11.01
CA MET A 391 2.51 -12.46 -11.66
C MET A 391 2.64 -11.55 -12.88
N GLN A 392 1.55 -11.19 -13.54
CA GLN A 392 1.54 -10.23 -14.65
C GLN A 392 2.01 -8.84 -14.20
N LEU A 393 1.76 -8.44 -12.96
CA LEU A 393 2.25 -7.17 -12.41
C LEU A 393 3.72 -7.30 -11.98
N VAL A 394 4.10 -8.40 -11.34
CA VAL A 394 5.50 -8.68 -10.93
C VAL A 394 6.45 -8.75 -12.12
N ALA A 395 6.00 -9.28 -13.26
CA ALA A 395 6.78 -9.30 -14.49
C ALA A 395 7.20 -7.89 -14.95
N ARG A 396 6.34 -6.88 -14.77
CA ARG A 396 6.62 -5.48 -15.15
C ARG A 396 7.61 -4.77 -14.23
N VAL A 397 7.66 -5.15 -12.96
CA VAL A 397 8.54 -4.52 -11.96
C VAL A 397 10.01 -4.92 -12.24
N PRO A 398 10.96 -3.97 -12.38
CA PRO A 398 12.38 -4.26 -12.53
C PRO A 398 12.94 -5.11 -11.38
N ALA A 399 13.89 -6.03 -11.65
CA ALA A 399 14.39 -6.93 -10.61
C ALA A 399 15.11 -6.15 -9.49
N ALA A 400 15.76 -5.04 -9.85
CA ALA A 400 16.33 -4.06 -8.93
C ALA A 400 15.39 -3.66 -7.77
N LEU A 401 14.09 -3.51 -8.00
CA LEU A 401 13.14 -3.11 -6.95
C LEU A 401 12.84 -4.23 -5.93
N PHE A 402 13.28 -5.46 -6.21
CA PHE A 402 13.20 -6.57 -5.27
C PHE A 402 14.55 -6.89 -4.62
N TYR A 403 15.64 -7.02 -5.40
CA TYR A 403 16.94 -7.42 -4.83
C TYR A 403 17.67 -6.29 -4.09
N TRP A 404 17.59 -5.04 -4.57
CA TRP A 404 18.28 -3.92 -3.92
C TRP A 404 17.78 -3.67 -2.49
N PRO A 405 16.47 -3.52 -2.21
CA PRO A 405 16.01 -3.33 -0.84
C PRO A 405 16.17 -4.60 0.02
N LEU A 406 16.15 -5.81 -0.58
CA LEU A 406 16.46 -7.06 0.13
C LEU A 406 17.87 -7.06 0.73
N ILE A 407 18.86 -6.52 0.00
CA ILE A 407 20.24 -6.37 0.49
C ILE A 407 20.35 -5.23 1.51
N GLN A 408 19.86 -4.02 1.19
CA GLN A 408 20.01 -2.86 2.08
C GLN A 408 19.35 -3.04 3.46
N LEU A 409 18.30 -3.87 3.53
CA LEU A 409 17.62 -4.18 4.79
C LEU A 409 18.27 -5.32 5.60
N ALA A 410 19.38 -5.91 5.14
CA ALA A 410 20.03 -7.05 5.81
C ALA A 410 20.52 -6.71 7.23
N ASP A 411 21.22 -5.59 7.40
CA ASP A 411 21.74 -5.14 8.71
C ASP A 411 20.62 -4.82 9.72
N ALA A 412 19.42 -4.50 9.23
CA ALA A 412 18.24 -4.22 10.02
C ALA A 412 17.37 -5.46 10.29
N ALA A 413 17.79 -6.65 9.84
CA ALA A 413 17.09 -7.92 10.04
C ALA A 413 17.75 -8.76 11.15
N THR A 414 17.10 -8.80 12.30
CA THR A 414 17.28 -9.81 13.36
C THR A 414 16.40 -11.04 13.03
N ASP A 415 16.80 -12.30 13.20
CA ASP A 415 17.75 -12.90 14.16
C ASP A 415 18.59 -14.02 13.54
N ASN A 416 19.81 -14.26 14.06
CA ASN A 416 20.56 -15.51 13.88
C ASN A 416 20.88 -16.20 15.21
N VAL A 417 20.20 -17.32 15.49
CA VAL A 417 20.42 -18.20 16.66
C VAL A 417 20.87 -19.60 16.18
N ALA A 418 21.86 -19.62 15.28
CA ALA A 418 22.52 -20.80 14.69
C ALA A 418 21.72 -21.59 13.60
N LEU A 419 21.13 -20.95 12.61
CA LEU A 419 19.74 -20.49 12.62
C LEU A 419 18.93 -21.23 11.53
N GLY A 420 17.63 -21.48 11.66
CA GLY A 420 16.85 -21.47 12.90
C GLY A 420 17.07 -22.78 13.65
N VAL A 421 18.33 -23.05 13.98
CA VAL A 421 18.95 -24.39 14.00
C VAL A 421 18.79 -25.08 12.62
N SER A 422 19.69 -24.68 11.71
CA SER A 422 19.77 -25.14 10.31
C SER A 422 18.42 -25.19 9.57
N VAL A 423 17.69 -24.07 9.67
CA VAL A 423 16.43 -23.72 8.96
C VAL A 423 15.27 -24.74 8.93
N GLY A 424 15.15 -25.58 9.96
CA GLY A 424 13.86 -26.20 10.33
C GLY A 424 12.87 -25.18 10.94
N SER A 425 12.62 -24.08 10.23
CA SER A 425 12.11 -22.81 10.79
C SER A 425 10.63 -22.84 11.23
N LYS A 426 10.40 -22.58 12.53
CA LYS A 426 9.22 -21.82 13.03
C LYS A 426 9.66 -20.42 13.46
N GLY A 427 10.49 -19.77 12.64
CA GLY A 427 11.02 -18.43 12.90
C GLY A 427 9.89 -17.43 13.08
N ARG A 428 9.83 -16.82 14.27
CA ARG A 428 9.03 -15.62 14.49
C ARG A 428 9.78 -14.48 13.83
N GLY A 429 9.28 -13.96 12.72
CA GLY A 429 9.65 -12.61 12.28
C GLY A 429 9.39 -11.66 13.46
N ASN A 430 10.38 -10.85 13.85
CA ASN A 430 10.42 -10.33 15.23
C ASN A 430 9.25 -9.41 15.61
N LEU A 431 8.52 -8.88 14.63
CA LEU A 431 7.09 -8.57 14.72
C LEU A 431 6.44 -8.86 13.35
N PRO A 432 5.12 -9.18 13.27
CA PRO A 432 4.42 -9.28 12.01
C PRO A 432 4.51 -7.95 11.25
N GLY A 433 5.12 -7.98 10.07
CA GLY A 433 5.42 -6.83 9.24
C GLY A 433 6.72 -6.10 9.55
N GLY A 434 7.59 -6.65 10.40
CA GLY A 434 8.96 -6.16 10.58
C GLY A 434 9.85 -6.38 9.34
N THR A 435 11.05 -5.82 9.38
CA THR A 435 12.05 -5.86 8.27
C THR A 435 12.25 -7.25 7.68
N SER A 436 12.34 -8.28 8.54
CA SER A 436 12.51 -9.68 8.13
C SER A 436 11.31 -10.24 7.33
N ASP A 437 10.07 -9.82 7.63
CA ASP A 437 8.91 -10.18 6.80
C ASP A 437 8.98 -9.52 5.43
N ILE A 438 9.37 -8.24 5.38
CA ILE A 438 9.52 -7.49 4.13
C ILE A 438 10.62 -8.14 3.26
N ARG A 439 11.78 -8.49 3.83
CA ARG A 439 12.86 -9.20 3.12
C ARG A 439 12.38 -10.56 2.59
N ALA A 440 11.74 -11.38 3.41
CA ALA A 440 11.17 -12.66 3.01
C ALA A 440 10.16 -12.52 1.85
N THR A 441 9.28 -11.52 1.91
CA THR A 441 8.34 -11.18 0.83
C THR A 441 9.06 -10.76 -0.46
N LEU A 442 10.03 -9.83 -0.38
CA LEU A 442 10.79 -9.35 -1.53
C LEU A 442 11.52 -10.49 -2.24
N LEU A 443 12.13 -11.41 -1.49
CA LEU A 443 12.79 -12.58 -2.05
C LEU A 443 11.81 -13.53 -2.76
N LEU A 444 10.62 -13.77 -2.20
CA LEU A 444 9.60 -14.61 -2.86
C LEU A 444 9.09 -13.96 -4.16
N LEU A 445 8.94 -12.64 -4.19
CA LEU A 445 8.59 -11.90 -5.42
C LEU A 445 9.73 -11.96 -6.46
N LEU A 446 10.98 -11.84 -6.01
CA LEU A 446 12.16 -11.98 -6.88
C LEU A 446 12.26 -13.39 -7.47
N ILE A 447 12.09 -14.44 -6.65
CA ILE A 447 12.04 -15.84 -7.11
C ILE A 447 10.91 -16.03 -8.12
N GLY A 448 9.74 -15.45 -7.87
CA GLY A 448 8.62 -15.44 -8.82
C GLY A 448 9.00 -14.80 -10.16
N LYS A 449 9.62 -13.61 -10.14
CA LYS A 449 10.11 -12.92 -11.33
C LYS A 449 11.15 -13.75 -12.08
N CYS A 450 12.20 -14.22 -11.41
CA CYS A 450 13.28 -15.03 -12.01
C CYS A 450 12.82 -16.40 -12.54
N THR A 451 11.68 -16.92 -12.06
CA THR A 451 11.05 -18.14 -12.58
C THR A 451 10.21 -17.86 -13.83
N ALA A 452 9.58 -16.68 -13.91
CA ALA A 452 8.76 -16.28 -15.05
C ALA A 452 9.58 -15.64 -16.20
N ASP A 453 10.70 -15.01 -15.87
CA ASP A 453 11.58 -14.27 -16.78
C ASP A 453 13.06 -14.66 -16.56
N PRO A 454 13.64 -15.46 -17.47
CA PRO A 454 15.05 -15.83 -17.40
C PRO A 454 16.02 -14.64 -17.55
N ALA A 455 15.62 -13.53 -18.17
CA ALA A 455 16.47 -12.36 -18.27
C ALA A 455 16.68 -11.70 -16.91
N ALA A 456 15.62 -11.62 -16.09
CA ALA A 456 15.69 -11.15 -14.71
C ALA A 456 16.60 -12.02 -13.83
N PHE A 457 16.67 -13.33 -14.08
CA PHE A 457 17.62 -14.21 -13.38
C PHE A 457 19.08 -13.87 -13.71
N VAL A 458 19.38 -13.54 -14.97
CA VAL A 458 20.73 -13.09 -15.37
C VAL A 458 21.03 -11.68 -14.82
N GLU A 459 20.04 -10.78 -14.83
CA GLU A 459 20.15 -9.40 -14.30
C GLU A 459 20.62 -9.37 -12.84
N VAL A 460 20.12 -10.28 -11.99
CA VAL A 460 20.50 -10.33 -10.56
C VAL A 460 21.84 -10.99 -10.25
N GLY A 461 22.57 -11.48 -11.25
CA GLY A 461 23.81 -12.25 -11.03
C GLY A 461 23.62 -13.77 -11.02
N GLY A 462 22.47 -14.28 -11.50
CA GLY A 462 22.25 -15.70 -11.71
C GLY A 462 22.31 -16.53 -10.43
N GLU A 463 22.96 -17.70 -10.51
CA GLU A 463 23.01 -18.65 -9.40
C GLU A 463 23.87 -18.14 -8.22
N GLU A 464 24.93 -17.39 -8.52
CA GLU A 464 25.89 -16.89 -7.52
C GLU A 464 25.20 -16.01 -6.48
N PHE A 465 24.33 -15.10 -6.92
CA PHE A 465 23.52 -14.26 -6.03
C PHE A 465 22.69 -15.08 -5.03
N PHE A 466 21.97 -16.11 -5.48
CA PHE A 466 21.18 -16.96 -4.58
C PHE A 466 22.04 -17.89 -3.71
N ARG A 467 23.27 -18.21 -4.13
CA ARG A 467 24.26 -18.92 -3.31
C ARG A 467 24.77 -18.04 -2.17
N GLU A 468 25.05 -16.76 -2.40
CA GLU A 468 25.43 -15.80 -1.36
C GLU A 468 24.31 -15.64 -0.30
N LEU A 469 23.05 -15.59 -0.72
CA LEU A 469 21.90 -15.55 0.19
C LEU A 469 21.74 -16.81 1.09
N LEU A 470 22.52 -17.86 0.89
CA LEU A 470 22.58 -19.01 1.83
C LEU A 470 23.32 -18.65 3.12
N ASP A 471 24.20 -17.64 3.10
CA ASP A 471 24.95 -17.12 4.25
C ASP A 471 24.24 -15.95 4.96
N ASP A 472 23.01 -15.63 4.55
CA ASP A 472 22.22 -14.53 5.11
C ASP A 472 21.88 -14.73 6.61
N THR A 473 21.75 -13.62 7.34
CA THR A 473 21.37 -13.61 8.75
C THR A 473 19.92 -14.04 8.99
N ASP A 474 19.03 -13.95 7.99
CA ASP A 474 17.64 -14.36 8.05
C ASP A 474 17.44 -15.79 7.52
N ALA A 475 17.02 -16.70 8.40
CA ALA A 475 16.74 -18.09 8.05
C ALA A 475 15.72 -18.27 6.94
N ARG A 476 14.78 -17.34 6.75
CA ARG A 476 13.80 -17.42 5.67
C ARG A 476 14.43 -17.07 4.32
N VAL A 477 15.36 -16.11 4.31
CA VAL A 477 16.13 -15.75 3.12
C VAL A 477 16.98 -16.93 2.65
N ALA A 478 17.73 -17.56 3.56
CA ALA A 478 18.51 -18.77 3.25
C ALA A 478 17.64 -19.98 2.85
N TYR A 479 16.50 -20.19 3.52
CA TYR A 479 15.59 -21.30 3.22
C TYR A 479 14.92 -21.16 1.84
N TYR A 480 14.37 -19.98 1.51
CA TYR A 480 13.74 -19.79 0.20
C TYR A 480 14.76 -19.81 -0.94
N SER A 481 15.96 -19.26 -0.74
CA SER A 481 17.05 -19.30 -1.73
C SER A 481 17.51 -20.73 -2.02
N SER A 482 17.76 -21.54 -0.98
CA SER A 482 18.11 -22.96 -1.17
C SER A 482 17.01 -23.78 -1.84
N THR A 483 15.74 -23.54 -1.48
CA THR A 483 14.59 -24.21 -2.11
C THR A 483 14.48 -23.87 -3.59
N PHE A 484 14.75 -22.62 -3.98
CA PHE A 484 14.77 -22.18 -5.37
C PHE A 484 15.93 -22.82 -6.17
N LEU A 485 17.14 -22.80 -5.62
CA LEU A 485 18.33 -23.41 -6.23
C LEU A 485 18.16 -24.91 -6.47
N LEU A 486 17.71 -25.66 -5.46
CA LEU A 486 17.41 -27.08 -5.60
C LEU A 486 16.35 -27.33 -6.68
N LYS A 487 15.25 -26.58 -6.66
CA LYS A 487 14.18 -26.74 -7.64
C LYS A 487 14.70 -26.52 -9.06
N ARG A 488 15.55 -25.50 -9.29
CA ARG A 488 16.20 -25.27 -10.59
C ARG A 488 17.10 -26.44 -11.00
N MET A 489 18.02 -26.86 -10.12
CA MET A 489 18.93 -27.98 -10.40
C MET A 489 18.17 -29.27 -10.73
N MET A 490 17.05 -29.54 -10.03
CA MET A 490 16.15 -30.66 -10.32
C MET A 490 15.44 -30.58 -11.68
N THR A 491 15.14 -29.37 -12.19
CA THR A 491 14.42 -29.17 -13.46
C THR A 491 15.33 -28.95 -14.66
N GLU A 492 16.49 -28.32 -14.46
CA GLU A 492 17.40 -27.87 -15.52
C GLU A 492 18.57 -28.85 -15.70
N GLU A 493 19.09 -29.45 -14.61
CA GLU A 493 20.21 -30.39 -14.64
C GLU A 493 19.91 -31.71 -13.88
N PRO A 494 18.82 -32.43 -14.20
CA PRO A 494 18.37 -33.59 -13.43
C PRO A 494 19.42 -34.71 -13.32
N GLU A 495 20.23 -34.92 -14.35
CA GLU A 495 21.32 -35.92 -14.35
C GLU A 495 22.52 -35.51 -13.49
N HIS A 496 22.78 -34.20 -13.35
CA HIS A 496 23.78 -33.70 -12.41
C HIS A 496 23.26 -33.84 -10.98
N TYR A 497 22.02 -33.40 -10.74
CA TYR A 497 21.36 -33.52 -9.45
C TYR A 497 21.32 -34.97 -8.94
N GLN A 498 20.92 -35.94 -9.79
CA GLN A 498 20.84 -37.35 -9.39
C GLN A 498 22.18 -37.95 -8.96
N ARG A 499 23.28 -37.62 -9.66
CA ARG A 499 24.63 -38.05 -9.27
C ARG A 499 25.04 -37.47 -7.92
N MET A 500 24.94 -36.15 -7.76
CA MET A 500 25.28 -35.46 -6.52
C MET A 500 24.40 -35.90 -5.34
N LEU A 501 23.13 -36.20 -5.60
CA LEU A 501 22.20 -36.72 -4.60
C LEU A 501 22.59 -38.14 -4.13
N HIS A 502 23.02 -39.01 -5.03
CA HIS A 502 23.52 -40.34 -4.66
C HIS A 502 24.73 -40.25 -3.72
N ASP A 503 25.67 -39.36 -4.04
CA ASP A 503 26.87 -39.16 -3.23
C ASP A 503 26.53 -38.50 -1.89
N LEU A 504 25.59 -37.53 -1.87
CA LEU A 504 25.04 -36.96 -0.64
C LEU A 504 24.31 -37.99 0.23
N VAL A 505 23.54 -38.91 -0.36
CA VAL A 505 22.91 -40.03 0.35
C VAL A 505 23.97 -40.93 0.99
N SER A 506 25.08 -41.22 0.29
CA SER A 506 26.18 -42.01 0.86
C SER A 506 26.84 -41.29 2.05
N LYS A 507 27.05 -39.97 1.96
CA LYS A 507 27.61 -39.11 3.03
C LYS A 507 26.64 -39.01 4.22
N ALA A 508 25.33 -38.94 3.96
CA ALA A 508 24.27 -38.93 4.98
C ALA A 508 24.16 -40.28 5.73
N GLN A 509 24.30 -41.41 5.02
CA GLN A 509 24.34 -42.75 5.63
C GLN A 509 25.60 -42.93 6.49
N GLN A 510 26.77 -42.52 6.00
CA GLN A 510 28.05 -42.61 6.74
C GLN A 510 28.05 -41.74 8.02
N SER A 511 27.37 -40.59 7.99
CA SER A 511 27.24 -39.66 9.13
C SER A 511 25.99 -39.87 9.99
N ASN A 512 25.12 -40.83 9.62
CA ASN A 512 23.83 -41.11 10.26
C ASN A 512 22.95 -39.85 10.46
N ASN A 513 22.85 -39.02 9.42
CA ASN A 513 22.17 -37.71 9.48
C ASN A 513 21.16 -37.53 8.33
N GLU A 514 19.96 -38.09 8.52
CA GLU A 514 18.84 -38.07 7.56
C GLU A 514 18.38 -36.65 7.18
N LYS A 515 18.58 -35.66 8.08
CA LYS A 515 18.20 -34.25 7.84
C LYS A 515 18.92 -33.60 6.66
N LEU A 516 20.05 -34.16 6.20
CA LEU A 516 20.74 -33.74 4.98
C LEU A 516 19.90 -33.95 3.71
N LEU A 517 18.87 -34.79 3.75
CA LEU A 517 18.02 -35.12 2.61
C LEU A 517 16.61 -34.51 2.71
N GLU A 518 16.11 -34.26 3.92
CA GLU A 518 14.77 -33.67 4.13
C GLU A 518 14.73 -32.14 4.02
N ASN A 519 15.84 -31.47 4.35
CA ASN A 519 15.87 -30.02 4.50
C ASN A 519 16.55 -29.38 3.29
N PRO A 520 15.84 -28.55 2.49
CA PRO A 520 16.36 -27.91 1.28
C PRO A 520 17.71 -27.20 1.45
N TYR A 521 17.92 -26.54 2.59
CA TYR A 521 19.16 -25.81 2.85
C TYR A 521 20.33 -26.72 3.18
N LEU A 522 20.10 -27.72 4.05
CA LEU A 522 21.14 -28.70 4.38
C LEU A 522 21.52 -29.53 3.15
N GLN A 523 20.54 -29.89 2.34
CA GLN A 523 20.73 -30.57 1.08
C GLN A 523 21.54 -29.69 0.11
N MET A 524 21.13 -28.44 -0.15
CA MET A 524 21.87 -27.55 -1.07
C MET A 524 23.30 -27.27 -0.58
N ARG A 525 23.49 -27.00 0.72
CA ARG A 525 24.84 -26.82 1.30
C ARG A 525 25.68 -28.09 1.15
N GLY A 526 25.10 -29.27 1.34
CA GLY A 526 25.77 -30.56 1.15
C GLY A 526 26.22 -30.79 -0.30
N LEU A 527 25.34 -30.50 -1.27
CA LEU A 527 25.64 -30.59 -2.70
C LEU A 527 26.76 -29.60 -3.10
N LEU A 528 26.70 -28.34 -2.61
CA LEU A 528 27.74 -27.34 -2.88
C LEU A 528 29.11 -27.69 -2.28
N HIS A 529 29.16 -28.36 -1.11
CA HIS A 529 30.42 -28.87 -0.58
C HIS A 529 30.98 -30.00 -1.46
N LEU A 530 30.13 -30.92 -1.93
CA LEU A 530 30.51 -32.01 -2.81
C LEU A 530 30.95 -31.54 -4.21
N SER A 531 30.47 -30.38 -4.69
CA SER A 531 30.92 -29.80 -5.97
C SER A 531 32.28 -29.07 -5.88
N ASN A 532 32.76 -28.80 -4.66
CA ASN A 532 34.01 -28.11 -4.38
C ASN A 532 35.11 -29.06 -3.81
N GLU A 533 34.77 -30.32 -3.56
CA GLU A 533 35.67 -31.44 -3.19
C GLU A 533 36.19 -32.15 -4.45
#